data_AF-A0A8K0GAT8-F1
#
_entry.id   AF-A0A8K0GAT8-F1
#
_cell.length_a   1.000
_cell.length_b   1.000
_cell.length_c   1.000
_cell.angle_alpha   90.00
_cell.angle_beta   90.00
_cell.angle_gamma   90.00
#
_symmetry.space_group_name_H-M   'P 1'
#
loop_
_entity.id
_entity.type
_entity.pdbx_description
1 polymer ?
#
loop_
_entity_poly.entity_id
_entity_poly.type
_entity_poly.pdbx_seq_one_letter_code
_entity_poly.pdbx_strand_id
1 'polypeptide(L)'
;MSNFNDYWERKRPLTVHELLAELENIEDDNHYKYDVYITPPTDAGNDTDEDSGEEDCQDPDRLNHNQLDAEAELYINDKPVTEENNVEDNTPTTSSIPSNPHKKVRKATSVIQEKPKWVLDDLKNPICENWSESFLPPISLGAENHSLDFFELFMPAQLVLFLVKHTVQYAASKNRQLTVSVEDMYAFLGILYVSGYNVLPRRRMYWEENDDVQNRLISTSMRRKTFEDIFRNLHAADNSVLDPTDRMAKVRPLIVALNRLFMDYAPIEQSISIDESMIPYFGRHGCKQFIRGKPIRFGFKSWVMATRLGYCLQFNLYQGRRGNDKQDCGLGESVVYNFADVLQTHFENLKFSLFFDNFFTSVKLLTTLGERRIGGTGTVRVNRTGNCNLPNDQYYKKTERGSYNHKIDEANNILAVRWKDNSIVTLLSNQYGVKPLQSAARYSAKEKKEGLHTTTQRCFHV
;
A
#
# COMPACT_ATOMS: atom_id res chain seq x y z
N MET A 1 30.94 -32.30 9.16
CA MET A 1 30.92 -32.73 7.74
C MET A 1 29.68 -33.57 7.49
N SER A 2 28.51 -32.95 7.59
CA SER A 2 27.22 -33.53 7.22
C SER A 2 26.74 -32.86 5.94
N ASN A 3 26.55 -33.68 4.92
CA ASN A 3 26.14 -33.41 3.53
C ASN A 3 25.41 -32.09 3.27
N PHE A 4 26.10 -31.17 2.56
CA PHE A 4 25.48 -30.08 1.78
C PHE A 4 24.79 -30.59 0.48
N ASN A 5 25.02 -31.85 0.09
CA ASN A 5 24.53 -32.41 -1.17
C ASN A 5 23.07 -32.90 -1.13
N ASP A 6 22.47 -33.14 0.03
CA ASP A 6 21.15 -33.78 0.10
C ASP A 6 19.96 -32.78 0.02
N TYR A 7 20.22 -31.47 -0.06
CA TYR A 7 19.14 -30.46 -0.16
C TYR A 7 18.71 -30.16 -1.61
N TRP A 8 19.45 -30.67 -2.61
CA TRP A 8 19.37 -30.18 -3.99
C TRP A 8 18.91 -31.19 -5.06
N GLU A 9 18.45 -32.40 -4.70
CA GLU A 9 17.80 -33.29 -5.68
C GLU A 9 16.35 -32.84 -5.95
N ARG A 10 16.18 -31.73 -6.68
CA ARG A 10 14.86 -31.26 -7.15
C ARG A 10 14.61 -31.75 -8.59
N LYS A 11 13.40 -32.25 -8.84
CA LYS A 11 12.95 -32.80 -10.16
C LYS A 11 12.69 -31.74 -11.22
N ARG A 12 12.69 -30.44 -10.86
CA ARG A 12 12.57 -29.31 -11.79
C ARG A 12 13.41 -28.12 -11.30
N PRO A 13 13.91 -27.26 -12.21
CA PRO A 13 14.51 -25.98 -11.86
C PRO A 13 13.50 -25.08 -11.12
N LEU A 14 14.01 -24.17 -10.28
CA LEU A 14 13.19 -23.12 -9.65
C LEU A 14 12.95 -21.99 -10.64
N THR A 15 11.81 -21.31 -10.55
CA THR A 15 11.66 -20.02 -11.24
C THR A 15 12.45 -18.93 -10.51
N VAL A 16 12.75 -17.80 -11.16
CA VAL A 16 13.44 -16.67 -10.52
C VAL A 16 12.69 -16.22 -9.26
N HIS A 17 11.36 -16.15 -9.29
CA HIS A 17 10.58 -15.79 -8.10
C HIS A 17 10.75 -16.80 -6.95
N GLU A 18 10.72 -18.09 -7.24
CA GLU A 18 10.92 -19.15 -6.25
C GLU A 18 12.35 -19.13 -5.68
N LEU A 19 13.35 -18.92 -6.54
CA LEU A 19 14.76 -18.86 -6.16
C LEU A 19 15.08 -17.64 -5.30
N LEU A 20 14.53 -16.47 -5.64
CA LEU A 20 14.64 -15.27 -4.80
C LEU A 20 14.01 -15.49 -3.42
N ALA A 21 12.88 -16.21 -3.35
CA ALA A 21 12.23 -16.54 -2.07
C ALA A 21 13.05 -17.53 -1.22
N GLU A 22 13.81 -18.44 -1.84
CA GLU A 22 14.68 -19.39 -1.15
C GLU A 22 15.98 -18.73 -0.67
N LEU A 23 16.57 -17.85 -1.49
CA LEU A 23 17.74 -17.04 -1.11
C LEU A 23 17.45 -16.17 0.13
N GLU A 24 16.22 -15.69 0.28
CA GLU A 24 15.77 -14.95 1.48
C GLU A 24 15.78 -15.79 2.78
N ASN A 25 15.75 -17.12 2.68
CA ASN A 25 15.78 -18.03 3.84
C ASN A 25 17.19 -18.51 4.20
N ILE A 26 18.21 -18.15 3.41
CA ILE A 26 19.60 -18.48 3.72
C ILE A 26 20.09 -17.47 4.78
N GLU A 27 20.45 -17.98 5.97
CA GLU A 27 21.01 -17.15 7.05
C GLU A 27 22.27 -16.39 6.56
N ASP A 28 22.40 -15.12 6.95
CA ASP A 28 23.47 -14.18 6.53
C ASP A 28 24.91 -14.64 6.86
N ASP A 29 25.10 -15.80 7.47
CA ASP A 29 26.41 -16.39 7.82
C ASP A 29 27.16 -17.01 6.63
N ASN A 30 26.55 -17.06 5.43
CA ASN A 30 27.18 -17.62 4.24
C ASN A 30 27.93 -16.54 3.44
N HIS A 31 29.27 -16.53 3.54
CA HIS A 31 30.21 -15.71 2.75
C HIS A 31 30.26 -16.01 1.23
N TYR A 32 29.22 -16.62 0.66
CA TYR A 32 29.19 -16.99 -0.76
C TYR A 32 28.51 -15.90 -1.58
N LYS A 33 29.17 -15.47 -2.66
CA LYS A 33 28.54 -14.64 -3.68
C LYS A 33 27.80 -15.54 -4.67
N TYR A 34 26.49 -15.38 -4.75
CA TYR A 34 25.62 -16.12 -5.66
C TYR A 34 25.39 -15.31 -6.93
N ASP A 35 25.68 -15.90 -8.09
CA ASP A 35 25.23 -15.39 -9.38
C ASP A 35 23.95 -16.14 -9.77
N VAL A 36 22.91 -15.42 -10.19
CA VAL A 36 21.64 -16.01 -10.66
C VAL A 36 21.63 -15.98 -12.18
N TYR A 37 21.62 -17.16 -12.80
CA TYR A 37 21.42 -17.29 -14.24
C TYR A 37 19.93 -17.48 -14.53
N ILE A 38 19.34 -16.57 -15.32
CA ILE A 38 17.94 -16.64 -15.74
C ILE A 38 17.91 -17.24 -17.14
N THR A 39 17.21 -18.37 -17.32
CA THR A 39 17.04 -18.97 -18.64
C THR A 39 16.23 -18.07 -19.56
N PRO A 40 16.53 -18.00 -20.86
CA PRO A 40 15.74 -17.23 -21.80
C PRO A 40 14.30 -17.76 -21.87
N PRO A 41 13.27 -16.89 -21.88
CA PRO A 41 11.88 -17.32 -21.86
C PRO A 41 11.51 -18.11 -23.13
N THR A 42 10.71 -19.17 -22.96
CA THR A 42 10.27 -20.07 -24.05
C THR A 42 9.09 -19.54 -24.87
N ASP A 43 8.30 -18.61 -24.32
CA ASP A 43 7.07 -18.09 -24.95
C ASP A 43 7.16 -16.58 -25.24
N ALA A 44 7.69 -16.24 -26.41
CA ALA A 44 7.75 -14.89 -26.96
C ALA A 44 6.40 -14.34 -27.48
N GLY A 45 5.27 -15.02 -27.21
CA GLY A 45 4.00 -14.81 -27.90
C GLY A 45 2.92 -14.00 -27.17
N ASN A 46 3.14 -13.60 -25.91
CA ASN A 46 2.20 -12.73 -25.20
C ASN A 46 2.58 -11.27 -25.40
N ASP A 47 2.11 -10.68 -26.51
CA ASP A 47 2.13 -9.23 -26.75
C ASP A 47 1.15 -8.53 -25.79
N THR A 48 1.54 -8.47 -24.51
CA THR A 48 0.91 -7.57 -23.56
C THR A 48 2.03 -6.80 -22.90
N ASP A 49 2.42 -5.71 -23.56
CA ASP A 49 2.83 -4.42 -22.99
C ASP A 49 3.95 -3.77 -23.85
N GLU A 50 3.60 -3.39 -25.10
CA GLU A 50 4.47 -2.65 -26.05
C GLU A 50 5.02 -1.32 -25.48
N ASP A 51 4.52 -0.84 -24.33
CA ASP A 51 4.81 0.50 -23.79
C ASP A 51 5.31 0.45 -22.33
N SER A 52 5.75 -0.72 -21.85
CA SER A 52 6.29 -0.91 -20.48
C SER A 52 7.80 -0.69 -20.41
N GLY A 53 8.24 0.54 -20.67
CA GLY A 53 9.57 1.05 -20.25
C GLY A 53 10.82 0.22 -20.63
N GLU A 54 11.98 0.71 -20.21
CA GLU A 54 13.30 0.29 -20.72
C GLU A 54 13.53 -1.24 -20.68
N GLU A 55 13.91 -1.78 -21.84
CA GLU A 55 14.08 -3.23 -22.02
C GLU A 55 15.31 -3.82 -21.32
N ASP A 56 16.20 -2.94 -20.84
CA ASP A 56 17.48 -3.25 -20.21
C ASP A 56 17.47 -2.91 -18.70
N CYS A 57 16.62 -3.59 -17.93
CA CYS A 57 16.64 -3.45 -16.48
C CYS A 57 17.55 -4.50 -15.83
N GLN A 58 18.73 -4.07 -15.35
CA GLN A 58 19.66 -4.90 -14.55
C GLN A 58 19.27 -4.99 -13.05
N ASP A 59 18.16 -4.35 -12.66
CA ASP A 59 17.67 -4.33 -11.28
C ASP A 59 16.77 -5.58 -11.03
N PRO A 60 17.20 -6.53 -10.18
CA PRO A 60 16.42 -7.75 -9.89
C PRO A 60 15.05 -7.44 -9.25
N ASP A 61 14.87 -6.26 -8.64
CA ASP A 61 13.58 -5.84 -8.08
C ASP A 61 12.58 -5.38 -9.16
N ARG A 62 13.01 -5.35 -10.43
CA ARG A 62 12.23 -4.81 -11.56
C ARG A 62 12.02 -5.79 -12.72
N LEU A 63 12.31 -7.08 -12.52
CA LEU A 63 12.12 -8.14 -13.52
C LEU A 63 10.68 -8.28 -14.00
N ASN A 64 10.50 -8.57 -15.29
CA ASN A 64 9.19 -8.75 -15.92
C ASN A 64 8.56 -10.13 -15.63
N HIS A 65 7.30 -10.38 -16.02
CA HIS A 65 6.61 -11.64 -15.74
C HIS A 65 7.35 -12.85 -16.31
N ASN A 66 7.75 -12.77 -17.58
CA ASN A 66 8.50 -13.84 -18.25
C ASN A 66 9.87 -14.08 -17.60
N GLN A 67 10.51 -13.04 -17.05
CA GLN A 67 11.77 -13.13 -16.32
C GLN A 67 11.57 -13.69 -14.91
N LEU A 68 10.45 -13.39 -14.24
CA LEU A 68 10.13 -13.93 -12.91
C LEU A 68 9.75 -15.41 -12.96
N ASP A 69 9.08 -15.82 -14.04
CA ASP A 69 8.66 -17.20 -14.28
C ASP A 69 9.71 -18.03 -15.02
N ALA A 70 10.76 -17.39 -15.55
CA ALA A 70 11.88 -18.09 -16.17
C ALA A 70 12.57 -18.99 -15.14
N GLU A 71 13.00 -20.17 -15.60
CA GLU A 71 13.82 -21.07 -14.80
C GLU A 71 15.14 -20.38 -14.48
N ALA A 72 15.59 -20.52 -13.24
CA ALA A 72 16.77 -19.87 -12.72
C ALA A 72 17.69 -20.89 -12.04
N GLU A 73 18.98 -20.75 -12.30
CA GLU A 73 20.03 -21.55 -11.69
C GLU A 73 20.95 -20.68 -10.83
N LEU A 74 21.33 -21.21 -9.67
CA LEU A 74 22.25 -20.58 -8.76
C LEU A 74 23.68 -21.04 -9.06
N TYR A 75 24.58 -20.09 -9.31
CA TYR A 75 26.01 -20.36 -9.42
C TYR A 75 26.74 -19.78 -8.21
N ILE A 76 27.45 -20.64 -7.49
CA ILE A 76 28.28 -20.25 -6.34
C ILE A 76 29.66 -19.86 -6.88
N ASN A 77 30.08 -18.61 -6.66
CA ASN A 77 31.44 -18.19 -6.97
C ASN A 77 32.39 -18.58 -5.82
N ASP A 78 33.28 -19.54 -6.06
CA ASP A 78 34.29 -20.05 -5.10
C ASP A 78 35.43 -19.08 -4.75
N LYS A 79 35.23 -17.75 -4.87
CA LYS A 79 36.24 -16.77 -4.47
C LYS A 79 35.89 -16.17 -3.10
N PRO A 80 36.70 -16.42 -2.06
CA PRO A 80 36.48 -15.81 -0.75
C PRO A 80 36.59 -14.29 -0.87
N VAL A 81 35.56 -13.58 -0.42
CA VAL A 81 35.57 -12.12 -0.32
C VAL A 81 36.48 -11.75 0.85
N THR A 82 37.56 -11.03 0.57
CA THR A 82 38.37 -10.38 1.61
C THR A 82 37.54 -9.31 2.30
N GLU A 83 37.46 -9.39 3.63
CA GLU A 83 36.76 -8.47 4.52
C GLU A 83 37.20 -7.01 4.28
N GLU A 84 36.42 -6.23 3.54
CA GLU A 84 36.34 -4.78 3.74
C GLU A 84 34.88 -4.31 3.59
N ASN A 85 34.30 -3.96 4.75
CA ASN A 85 33.14 -3.10 4.97
C ASN A 85 31.75 -3.59 4.51
N ASN A 86 31.18 -4.54 5.27
CA ASN A 86 29.73 -4.69 5.40
C ASN A 86 29.18 -3.61 6.33
N VAL A 87 28.67 -2.52 5.76
CA VAL A 87 27.67 -1.67 6.42
C VAL A 87 26.31 -2.16 5.92
N GLU A 88 25.50 -2.71 6.83
CA GLU A 88 24.08 -2.97 6.61
C GLU A 88 23.38 -1.66 6.25
N ASP A 89 23.19 -1.40 4.94
CA ASP A 89 22.44 -0.24 4.47
C ASP A 89 20.95 -0.56 4.42
N ASN A 90 20.32 -0.57 5.59
CA ASN A 90 18.89 -0.32 5.76
C ASN A 90 18.66 1.14 6.24
N THR A 91 19.40 2.06 5.63
CA THR A 91 19.21 3.50 5.71
C THR A 91 19.19 4.09 4.29
N PRO A 92 18.58 5.27 4.07
CA PRO A 92 18.60 5.88 2.75
C PRO A 92 20.03 6.38 2.50
N THR A 93 20.74 5.73 1.59
CA THR A 93 22.10 6.05 1.17
C THR A 93 22.23 7.54 0.85
N THR A 94 22.98 8.28 1.67
CA THR A 94 23.50 9.61 1.37
C THR A 94 24.85 9.44 0.70
N SER A 95 24.92 9.61 -0.62
CA SER A 95 26.19 9.76 -1.30
C SER A 95 26.69 11.20 -1.19
N SER A 96 27.87 11.33 -0.63
CA SER A 96 28.64 12.56 -0.46
C SER A 96 29.09 13.15 -1.80
N ILE A 97 28.74 14.41 -2.05
CA ILE A 97 29.36 15.28 -3.06
C ILE A 97 30.16 16.38 -2.32
N PRO A 98 31.32 16.83 -2.83
CA PRO A 98 32.29 17.60 -2.06
C PRO A 98 31.78 18.97 -1.65
N SER A 99 32.14 19.38 -0.43
CA SER A 99 31.98 20.71 0.11
C SER A 99 32.65 21.77 -0.77
N ASN A 100 31.89 22.76 -1.21
CA ASN A 100 32.44 24.08 -1.53
C ASN A 100 31.60 25.19 -0.88
N PRO A 101 32.22 26.23 -0.28
CA PRO A 101 31.57 27.04 0.75
C PRO A 101 30.97 28.31 0.17
N HIS A 102 29.65 28.33 -0.04
CA HIS A 102 28.93 29.60 -0.18
C HIS A 102 27.74 29.66 0.77
N LYS A 103 28.00 30.24 1.95
CA LYS A 103 26.98 30.73 2.89
C LYS A 103 26.05 31.70 2.18
N LYS A 104 24.80 31.30 1.97
CA LYS A 104 23.67 32.23 1.93
C LYS A 104 22.67 31.82 3.02
N VAL A 105 22.81 32.46 4.17
CA VAL A 105 21.85 32.40 5.27
C VAL A 105 20.56 33.07 4.78
N ARG A 106 19.49 32.30 4.61
CA ARG A 106 18.12 32.82 4.54
C ARG A 106 17.37 32.29 5.75
N LYS A 107 16.86 33.20 6.58
CA LYS A 107 16.07 32.92 7.77
C LYS A 107 14.76 32.26 7.35
N ALA A 108 14.59 30.97 7.61
CA ALA A 108 13.30 30.32 7.68
C ALA A 108 12.76 30.48 9.10
N THR A 109 11.53 30.98 9.22
CA THR A 109 10.83 31.10 10.50
C THR A 109 10.43 29.69 10.96
N SER A 110 11.30 29.03 11.72
CA SER A 110 10.99 27.73 12.32
C SER A 110 9.92 27.91 13.39
N VAL A 111 8.75 27.27 13.20
CA VAL A 111 7.80 27.05 14.29
C VAL A 111 8.55 26.31 15.40
N ILE A 112 8.63 26.92 16.58
CA ILE A 112 9.33 26.34 17.73
C ILE A 112 8.46 25.18 18.23
N GLN A 113 8.79 23.95 17.84
CA GLN A 113 8.21 22.76 18.49
C GLN A 113 8.76 22.69 19.91
N GLU A 114 7.86 22.78 20.90
CA GLU A 114 8.24 22.56 22.29
C GLU A 114 8.68 21.11 22.46
N LYS A 115 9.81 20.92 23.15
CA LYS A 115 10.37 19.59 23.39
C LYS A 115 9.39 18.78 24.26
N PRO A 116 9.17 17.49 23.96
CA PRO A 116 8.28 16.65 24.74
C PRO A 116 8.62 16.62 26.23
N LYS A 117 7.60 16.76 27.09
CA LYS A 117 7.72 16.68 28.55
C LYS A 117 6.88 15.51 29.08
N TRP A 118 7.53 14.35 29.15
CA TRP A 118 6.90 13.10 29.55
C TRP A 118 6.66 12.99 31.06
N VAL A 119 5.41 12.88 31.48
CA VAL A 119 4.99 12.65 32.87
C VAL A 119 4.10 11.41 32.99
N LEU A 120 4.01 10.85 34.19
CA LEU A 120 3.10 9.73 34.47
C LEU A 120 1.69 10.28 34.73
N ASP A 121 0.89 10.37 33.68
CA ASP A 121 -0.53 10.74 33.73
C ASP A 121 -1.23 10.23 32.46
N ASP A 122 -2.56 10.33 32.42
CA ASP A 122 -3.40 9.92 31.30
C ASP A 122 -3.86 11.11 30.44
N LEU A 123 -4.36 10.83 29.24
CA LEU A 123 -4.95 11.85 28.37
C LEU A 123 -6.26 12.39 28.98
N LYS A 124 -6.25 13.66 29.36
CA LYS A 124 -7.40 14.31 30.03
C LYS A 124 -8.41 14.88 29.04
N ASN A 125 -7.92 15.44 27.93
CA ASN A 125 -8.72 16.15 26.94
C ASN A 125 -8.52 15.49 25.56
N PRO A 126 -9.39 14.56 25.16
CA PRO A 126 -9.37 14.05 23.79
C PRO A 126 -9.67 15.18 22.80
N ILE A 127 -9.05 15.15 21.62
CA ILE A 127 -9.20 16.19 20.59
C ILE A 127 -10.60 16.16 19.97
N CYS A 128 -11.12 14.96 19.74
CA CYS A 128 -12.41 14.71 19.13
C CYS A 128 -13.36 14.08 20.16
N GLU A 129 -14.60 14.57 20.21
CA GLU A 129 -15.67 13.84 20.88
C GLU A 129 -16.10 12.67 20.00
N ASN A 130 -16.48 11.56 20.61
CA ASN A 130 -17.00 10.43 19.85
C ASN A 130 -18.28 10.84 19.11
N TRP A 131 -18.40 10.49 17.84
CA TRP A 131 -19.65 10.70 17.12
C TRP A 131 -20.75 9.84 17.73
N SER A 132 -21.96 10.39 17.82
CA SER A 132 -23.15 9.66 18.26
C SER A 132 -23.73 8.79 17.15
N GLU A 133 -23.58 9.21 15.89
CA GLU A 133 -24.10 8.54 14.71
C GLU A 133 -23.09 8.63 13.56
N SER A 134 -23.03 7.61 12.70
CA SER A 134 -22.28 7.68 11.45
C SER A 134 -22.95 8.67 10.51
N PHE A 135 -22.16 9.41 9.73
CA PHE A 135 -22.73 10.23 8.67
C PHE A 135 -22.91 9.35 7.43
N LEU A 136 -24.17 9.01 7.14
CA LEU A 136 -24.49 8.33 5.90
C LEU A 136 -24.66 9.38 4.80
N PRO A 137 -24.00 9.20 3.64
CA PRO A 137 -24.23 10.04 2.50
C PRO A 137 -25.68 9.83 2.07
N PRO A 138 -26.35 10.86 1.52
CA PRO A 138 -27.72 10.73 1.03
C PRO A 138 -27.73 9.97 -0.29
N ILE A 139 -27.34 8.69 -0.28
CA ILE A 139 -27.55 7.81 -1.42
C ILE A 139 -29.00 7.38 -1.44
N SER A 140 -29.67 7.61 -2.58
CA SER A 140 -31.05 7.14 -2.80
C SER A 140 -31.07 5.68 -3.25
N LEU A 141 -30.26 4.83 -2.62
CA LEU A 141 -30.21 3.39 -2.89
C LEU A 141 -30.44 2.60 -1.60
N GLY A 142 -31.38 1.67 -1.66
CA GLY A 142 -31.74 0.77 -0.58
C GLY A 142 -31.47 -0.69 -0.91
N ALA A 143 -31.94 -1.60 -0.05
CA ALA A 143 -31.79 -3.05 -0.25
C ALA A 143 -32.60 -3.58 -1.44
N GLU A 144 -33.57 -2.82 -1.92
CA GLU A 144 -34.43 -3.10 -3.06
C GLU A 144 -33.78 -2.79 -4.42
N ASN A 145 -32.69 -2.00 -4.44
CA ASN A 145 -31.99 -1.63 -5.65
C ASN A 145 -31.16 -2.78 -6.22
N HIS A 146 -30.97 -2.75 -7.54
CA HIS A 146 -30.16 -3.76 -8.22
C HIS A 146 -28.67 -3.48 -7.96
N SER A 147 -27.83 -4.52 -7.90
CA SER A 147 -26.38 -4.35 -7.69
C SER A 147 -25.71 -3.46 -8.76
N LEU A 148 -26.32 -3.35 -9.94
CA LEU A 148 -25.88 -2.43 -11.00
C LEU A 148 -26.03 -0.96 -10.59
N ASP A 149 -27.10 -0.60 -9.89
CA ASP A 149 -27.34 0.78 -9.44
C ASP A 149 -26.21 1.25 -8.53
N PHE A 150 -25.72 0.36 -7.65
CA PHE A 150 -24.57 0.62 -6.78
C PHE A 150 -23.25 0.70 -7.56
N PHE A 151 -23.07 -0.14 -8.58
CA PHE A 151 -21.87 -0.08 -9.43
C PHE A 151 -21.79 1.23 -10.21
N GLU A 152 -22.93 1.72 -10.72
CA GLU A 152 -23.01 2.96 -11.50
C GLU A 152 -22.73 4.22 -10.68
N LEU A 153 -22.78 4.16 -9.34
CA LEU A 153 -22.26 5.25 -8.49
C LEU A 153 -20.76 5.48 -8.72
N PHE A 154 -20.00 4.40 -8.95
CA PHE A 154 -18.54 4.45 -9.10
C PHE A 154 -18.08 4.39 -10.56
N MET A 155 -18.95 3.88 -11.44
CA MET A 155 -18.74 3.83 -12.89
C MET A 155 -19.94 4.46 -13.62
N PRO A 156 -20.21 5.76 -13.40
CA PRO A 156 -21.31 6.44 -14.06
C PRO A 156 -21.06 6.58 -15.56
N ALA A 157 -22.13 6.74 -16.35
CA ALA A 157 -22.06 6.81 -17.81
C ALA A 157 -21.07 7.88 -18.31
N GLN A 158 -20.93 9.00 -17.59
CA GLN A 158 -19.96 10.05 -17.95
C GLN A 158 -18.51 9.58 -17.79
N LEU A 159 -18.19 8.80 -16.75
CA LEU A 159 -16.85 8.23 -16.55
C LEU A 159 -16.56 7.13 -17.58
N VAL A 160 -17.57 6.32 -17.93
CA VAL A 160 -17.43 5.31 -18.98
C VAL A 160 -17.25 5.96 -20.34
N LEU A 161 -18.00 7.02 -20.65
CA LEU A 161 -17.82 7.81 -21.87
C LEU A 161 -16.43 8.45 -21.93
N PHE A 162 -15.89 8.90 -20.79
CA PHE A 162 -14.52 9.36 -20.69
C PHE A 162 -13.52 8.27 -21.08
N LEU A 163 -13.66 7.04 -20.57
CA LEU A 163 -12.81 5.91 -20.96
C LEU A 163 -12.94 5.57 -22.45
N VAL A 164 -14.16 5.57 -22.99
CA VAL A 164 -14.41 5.34 -24.43
C VAL A 164 -13.65 6.37 -25.27
N LYS A 165 -13.81 7.65 -24.95
CA LYS A 165 -13.15 8.76 -25.68
C LYS A 165 -11.64 8.56 -25.74
N HIS A 166 -11.00 8.34 -24.59
CA HIS A 166 -9.54 8.22 -24.53
C HIS A 166 -9.02 6.91 -25.15
N THR A 167 -9.78 5.82 -25.04
CA THR A 167 -9.48 4.54 -25.69
C THR A 167 -9.51 4.65 -27.22
N VAL A 168 -10.54 5.29 -27.78
CA VAL A 168 -10.65 5.52 -29.24
C VAL A 168 -9.56 6.48 -29.72
N GLN A 169 -9.29 7.56 -28.97
CA GLN A 169 -8.23 8.51 -29.29
C GLN A 169 -6.85 7.83 -29.31
N TYR A 170 -6.55 6.98 -28.33
CA TYR A 170 -5.29 6.24 -28.30
C TYR A 170 -5.16 5.26 -29.47
N ALA A 171 -6.22 4.51 -29.78
CA ALA A 171 -6.22 3.60 -30.94
C ALA A 171 -5.90 4.37 -32.22
N ALA A 172 -6.53 5.53 -32.44
CA ALA A 172 -6.25 6.39 -33.60
C ALA A 172 -4.78 6.86 -33.64
N SER A 173 -4.19 7.22 -32.49
CA SER A 173 -2.77 7.61 -32.41
C SER A 173 -1.81 6.49 -32.80
N LYS A 174 -2.24 5.23 -32.67
CA LYS A 174 -1.50 4.03 -33.09
C LYS A 174 -1.91 3.55 -34.49
N ASN A 175 -2.62 4.38 -35.27
CA ASN A 175 -3.16 4.05 -36.60
C ASN A 175 -4.09 2.82 -36.59
N ARG A 176 -4.81 2.58 -35.48
CA ARG A 176 -5.79 1.50 -35.32
C ARG A 176 -7.19 2.09 -35.40
N GLN A 177 -8.06 1.50 -36.22
CA GLN A 177 -9.47 1.87 -36.26
C GLN A 177 -10.21 1.13 -35.15
N LEU A 178 -10.82 1.88 -34.24
CA LEU A 178 -11.56 1.35 -33.10
C LEU A 178 -12.85 2.15 -32.92
N THR A 179 -13.99 1.45 -32.94
CA THR A 179 -15.30 2.01 -32.62
C THR A 179 -15.81 1.28 -31.39
N VAL A 180 -16.11 2.03 -30.33
CA VAL A 180 -16.56 1.52 -29.03
C VAL A 180 -17.69 2.41 -28.55
N SER A 181 -18.85 1.84 -28.22
CA SER A 181 -19.93 2.56 -27.56
C SER A 181 -19.79 2.53 -26.03
N VAL A 182 -20.65 3.26 -25.32
CA VAL A 182 -20.70 3.20 -23.85
C VAL A 182 -21.14 1.81 -23.38
N GLU A 183 -22.09 1.20 -24.08
CA GLU A 183 -22.59 -0.16 -23.84
C GLU A 183 -21.50 -1.21 -24.08
N ASP A 184 -20.70 -1.06 -25.15
CA ASP A 184 -19.54 -1.92 -25.39
C ASP A 184 -18.54 -1.85 -24.22
N MET A 185 -18.25 -0.64 -23.72
CA MET A 185 -17.34 -0.47 -22.59
C MET A 185 -17.91 -1.05 -21.29
N TYR A 186 -19.20 -0.92 -21.02
CA TYR A 186 -19.84 -1.61 -19.89
C TYR A 186 -19.76 -3.13 -20.02
N ALA A 187 -20.03 -3.68 -21.20
CA ALA A 187 -19.90 -5.12 -21.46
C ALA A 187 -18.44 -5.59 -21.26
N PHE A 188 -17.47 -4.80 -21.74
CA PHE A 188 -16.04 -5.06 -21.51
C PHE A 188 -15.69 -5.10 -20.01
N LEU A 189 -16.12 -4.10 -19.24
CA LEU A 189 -15.92 -4.06 -17.78
C LEU A 189 -16.60 -5.24 -17.09
N GLY A 190 -17.83 -5.58 -17.50
CA GLY A 190 -18.56 -6.74 -16.99
C GLY A 190 -17.81 -8.05 -17.22
N ILE A 191 -17.20 -8.23 -18.40
CA ILE A 191 -16.36 -9.40 -18.70
C ILE A 191 -15.13 -9.44 -17.79
N LEU A 192 -14.49 -8.30 -17.50
CA LEU A 192 -13.38 -8.24 -16.53
C LEU A 192 -13.84 -8.68 -15.13
N TYR A 193 -15.00 -8.22 -14.67
CA TYR A 193 -15.58 -8.65 -13.39
C TYR A 193 -15.84 -10.16 -13.34
N VAL A 194 -16.45 -10.73 -14.39
CA VAL A 194 -16.70 -12.18 -14.48
C VAL A 194 -15.39 -12.97 -14.45
N SER A 195 -14.38 -12.50 -15.17
CA SER A 195 -13.07 -13.16 -15.23
C SER A 195 -12.33 -13.20 -13.89
N GLY A 196 -12.68 -12.30 -12.95
CA GLY A 196 -12.08 -12.24 -11.62
C GLY A 196 -12.46 -13.41 -10.71
N TYR A 197 -13.68 -13.94 -10.82
CA TYR A 197 -14.14 -15.08 -10.01
C TYR A 197 -14.29 -16.38 -10.82
N ASN A 198 -14.46 -16.29 -12.13
CA ASN A 198 -14.44 -17.43 -13.04
C ASN A 198 -13.13 -17.40 -13.81
N VAL A 199 -12.06 -17.93 -13.23
CA VAL A 199 -10.71 -17.89 -13.80
C VAL A 199 -10.49 -19.09 -14.73
N LEU A 200 -10.14 -18.83 -15.98
CA LEU A 200 -9.71 -19.86 -16.95
C LEU A 200 -8.20 -19.79 -17.19
N PRO A 201 -7.54 -20.91 -17.57
CA PRO A 201 -6.09 -20.93 -17.82
C PRO A 201 -5.62 -19.92 -18.86
N ARG A 202 -6.47 -19.60 -19.84
CA ARG A 202 -6.18 -18.57 -20.85
C ARG A 202 -7.44 -17.76 -21.10
N ARG A 203 -7.31 -16.44 -21.13
CA ARG A 203 -8.42 -15.51 -21.37
C ARG A 203 -9.23 -15.83 -22.64
N ARG A 204 -8.58 -16.25 -23.73
CA ARG A 204 -9.27 -16.60 -24.99
C ARG A 204 -10.28 -17.75 -24.82
N MET A 205 -10.12 -18.58 -23.79
CA MET A 205 -10.97 -19.73 -23.53
C MET A 205 -12.41 -19.36 -23.18
N TYR A 206 -12.68 -18.13 -22.71
CA TYR A 206 -14.06 -17.70 -22.46
C TYR A 206 -14.94 -17.68 -23.73
N TRP A 207 -14.32 -17.67 -24.91
CA TRP A 207 -14.99 -17.68 -26.21
C TRP A 207 -14.90 -19.02 -26.95
N GLU A 208 -14.32 -20.05 -26.33
CA GLU A 208 -14.27 -21.39 -26.93
C GLU A 208 -15.63 -22.09 -26.76
N GLU A 209 -15.92 -23.04 -27.64
CA GLU A 209 -17.21 -23.75 -27.67
C GLU A 209 -17.20 -25.07 -26.89
N ASN A 210 -16.05 -25.48 -26.35
CA ASN A 210 -15.93 -26.72 -25.59
C ASN A 210 -16.70 -26.66 -24.26
N ASP A 211 -17.39 -27.74 -23.92
CA ASP A 211 -18.30 -27.83 -22.75
C ASP A 211 -17.64 -27.49 -21.40
N ASP A 212 -16.35 -27.73 -21.24
CA ASP A 212 -15.60 -27.53 -20.00
C ASP A 212 -15.14 -26.08 -19.78
N VAL A 213 -15.14 -25.25 -20.82
CA VAL A 213 -14.59 -23.87 -20.77
C VAL A 213 -15.51 -22.81 -21.38
N GLN A 214 -16.56 -23.21 -22.08
CA GLN A 214 -17.51 -22.29 -22.68
C GLN A 214 -18.15 -21.39 -21.62
N ASN A 215 -17.98 -20.07 -21.78
CA ASN A 215 -18.68 -19.08 -20.96
C ASN A 215 -19.73 -18.35 -21.80
N ARG A 216 -20.97 -18.87 -21.78
CA ARG A 216 -22.07 -18.33 -22.59
C ARG A 216 -22.39 -16.87 -22.26
N LEU A 217 -22.24 -16.43 -21.01
CA LEU A 217 -22.44 -15.03 -20.65
C LEU A 217 -21.43 -14.15 -21.39
N ILE A 218 -20.14 -14.46 -21.31
CA ILE A 218 -19.09 -13.67 -21.97
C ILE A 218 -19.21 -13.74 -23.50
N SER A 219 -19.33 -14.94 -24.06
CA SER A 219 -19.29 -15.14 -25.52
C SER A 219 -20.49 -14.54 -26.24
N THR A 220 -21.66 -14.46 -25.59
CA THR A 220 -22.84 -13.79 -26.15
C THR A 220 -22.88 -12.28 -25.90
N SER A 221 -22.25 -11.79 -24.83
CA SER A 221 -22.19 -10.35 -24.55
C SER A 221 -21.25 -9.59 -25.47
N MET A 222 -20.10 -10.16 -25.84
CA MET A 222 -19.12 -9.49 -26.70
C MET A 222 -18.31 -10.50 -27.51
N ARG A 223 -18.02 -10.20 -28.78
CA ARG A 223 -17.12 -11.03 -29.60
C ARG A 223 -15.67 -10.93 -29.09
N ARG A 224 -14.92 -12.03 -29.14
CA ARG A 224 -13.51 -12.10 -28.74
C ARG A 224 -12.65 -10.98 -29.31
N LYS A 225 -12.78 -10.74 -30.62
CA LYS A 225 -12.01 -9.69 -31.33
C LYS A 225 -12.29 -8.30 -30.77
N THR A 226 -13.57 -7.97 -30.54
CA THR A 226 -13.95 -6.68 -29.95
C THR A 226 -13.36 -6.51 -28.56
N PHE A 227 -13.42 -7.55 -27.72
CA PHE A 227 -12.81 -7.52 -26.40
C PHE A 227 -11.29 -7.29 -26.49
N GLU A 228 -10.57 -8.01 -27.35
CA GLU A 228 -9.13 -7.85 -27.51
C GLU A 228 -8.74 -6.47 -28.06
N ASP A 229 -9.54 -5.93 -28.97
CA ASP A 229 -9.33 -4.59 -29.53
C ASP A 229 -9.54 -3.49 -28.47
N ILE A 230 -10.54 -3.62 -27.59
CA ILE A 230 -10.70 -2.71 -26.44
C ILE A 230 -9.56 -2.92 -25.45
N PHE A 231 -9.28 -4.16 -25.05
CA PHE A 231 -8.26 -4.49 -24.04
C PHE A 231 -6.88 -3.92 -24.39
N ARG A 232 -6.48 -4.04 -25.66
CA ARG A 232 -5.19 -3.53 -26.16
C ARG A 232 -5.08 -2.01 -26.18
N ASN A 233 -6.21 -1.30 -26.28
CA ASN A 233 -6.23 0.16 -26.47
C ASN A 233 -6.83 0.91 -25.28
N LEU A 234 -7.28 0.24 -24.22
CA LEU A 234 -7.91 0.86 -23.05
C LEU A 234 -7.03 2.00 -22.50
N HIS A 235 -7.55 3.22 -22.50
CA HIS A 235 -6.84 4.42 -22.07
C HIS A 235 -7.72 5.33 -21.21
N ALA A 236 -7.06 6.04 -20.28
CA ALA A 236 -7.69 6.91 -19.29
C ALA A 236 -7.09 8.32 -19.28
N ALA A 237 -6.36 8.72 -20.32
CA ALA A 237 -5.76 10.03 -20.45
C ALA A 237 -5.53 10.36 -21.94
N ASP A 238 -5.28 11.64 -22.21
CA ASP A 238 -4.77 12.10 -23.50
C ASP A 238 -3.24 12.17 -23.45
N ASN A 239 -2.59 11.33 -24.26
CA ASN A 239 -1.14 11.22 -24.28
C ASN A 239 -0.44 12.50 -24.78
N SER A 240 -1.13 13.41 -25.46
CA SER A 240 -0.51 14.66 -25.95
C SER A 240 -0.34 15.73 -24.88
N VAL A 241 -0.94 15.56 -23.69
CA VAL A 241 -0.96 16.57 -22.62
C VAL A 241 -0.57 16.00 -21.25
N LEU A 242 0.17 14.89 -21.22
CA LEU A 242 0.61 14.27 -19.97
C LEU A 242 1.63 15.16 -19.24
N ASP A 243 1.49 15.23 -17.92
CA ASP A 243 2.51 15.83 -17.05
C ASP A 243 3.73 14.91 -17.00
N PRO A 244 4.90 15.32 -17.53
CA PRO A 244 6.09 14.49 -17.55
C PRO A 244 6.65 14.23 -16.15
N THR A 245 6.22 15.01 -15.15
CA THR A 245 6.64 14.82 -13.75
C THR A 245 5.80 13.78 -13.02
N ASP A 246 4.59 13.45 -13.51
CA ASP A 246 3.73 12.41 -12.95
C ASP A 246 3.95 11.08 -13.66
N ARG A 247 4.63 10.15 -12.99
CA ARG A 247 4.92 8.81 -13.52
C ARG A 247 3.65 7.95 -13.66
N MET A 248 2.52 8.42 -13.12
CA MET A 248 1.20 7.80 -13.26
C MET A 248 0.24 8.63 -14.12
N ALA A 249 0.74 9.59 -14.91
CA ALA A 249 -0.09 10.52 -15.68
C ALA A 249 -1.13 9.83 -16.57
N LYS A 250 -0.83 8.66 -17.12
CA LYS A 250 -1.75 7.88 -18.00
C LYS A 250 -3.01 7.39 -17.29
N VAL A 251 -2.99 7.23 -15.98
CA VAL A 251 -4.14 6.78 -15.16
C VAL A 251 -4.62 7.85 -14.17
N ARG A 252 -3.87 8.95 -14.00
CA ARG A 252 -4.16 10.02 -13.06
C ARG A 252 -5.58 10.57 -13.20
N PRO A 253 -6.12 10.86 -14.40
CA PRO A 253 -7.47 11.39 -14.52
C PRO A 253 -8.54 10.43 -13.97
N LEU A 254 -8.39 9.12 -14.22
CA LEU A 254 -9.29 8.10 -13.69
C LEU A 254 -9.19 8.00 -12.16
N ILE A 255 -7.98 8.01 -11.59
CA ILE A 255 -7.78 8.01 -10.14
C ILE A 255 -8.45 9.22 -9.48
N VAL A 256 -8.31 10.42 -10.08
CA VAL A 256 -8.94 11.65 -9.57
C VAL A 256 -10.46 11.55 -9.61
N ALA A 257 -11.03 11.03 -10.72
CA ALA A 257 -12.46 10.83 -10.83
C ALA A 257 -12.99 9.82 -9.81
N LEU A 258 -12.34 8.67 -9.65
CA LEU A 258 -12.72 7.64 -8.68
C LEU A 258 -12.62 8.13 -7.24
N ASN A 259 -11.51 8.79 -6.86
CA ASN A 259 -11.36 9.35 -5.52
C ASN A 259 -12.46 10.36 -5.18
N ARG A 260 -12.92 11.14 -6.16
CA ARG A 260 -14.07 12.03 -5.95
C ARG A 260 -15.35 11.22 -5.68
N LEU A 261 -15.66 10.24 -6.52
CA LEU A 261 -16.87 9.41 -6.37
C LEU A 261 -16.86 8.62 -5.05
N PHE A 262 -15.69 8.13 -4.64
CA PHE A 262 -15.51 7.46 -3.35
C PHE A 262 -15.86 8.37 -2.18
N MET A 263 -15.47 9.65 -2.23
CA MET A 263 -15.81 10.62 -1.20
C MET A 263 -17.30 11.01 -1.24
N ASP A 264 -17.83 11.30 -2.44
CA ASP A 264 -19.21 11.74 -2.65
C ASP A 264 -20.24 10.69 -2.16
N TYR A 265 -19.88 9.40 -2.21
CA TYR A 265 -20.73 8.26 -1.81
C TYR A 265 -20.22 7.47 -0.59
N ALA A 266 -19.27 8.03 0.17
CA ALA A 266 -18.69 7.35 1.32
C ALA A 266 -19.66 7.23 2.51
N PRO A 267 -19.89 6.04 3.08
CA PRO A 267 -20.47 5.89 4.41
C PRO A 267 -19.45 6.35 5.46
N ILE A 268 -19.38 7.66 5.73
CA ILE A 268 -18.30 8.23 6.51
C ILE A 268 -18.48 7.94 8.01
N GLU A 269 -17.40 7.46 8.61
CA GLU A 269 -17.29 7.21 10.04
C GLU A 269 -16.21 8.10 10.64
N GLN A 270 -16.23 8.29 11.96
CA GLN A 270 -15.20 9.05 12.65
C GLN A 270 -13.80 8.42 12.52
N SER A 271 -13.76 7.09 12.58
CA SER A 271 -12.53 6.29 12.63
C SER A 271 -12.08 5.92 11.22
N ILE A 272 -10.96 6.48 10.81
CA ILE A 272 -10.39 6.31 9.47
C ILE A 272 -9.02 5.65 9.57
N SER A 273 -8.80 4.59 8.81
CA SER A 273 -7.51 3.91 8.69
C SER A 273 -6.72 4.44 7.50
N ILE A 274 -5.41 4.63 7.68
CA ILE A 274 -4.46 4.97 6.63
C ILE A 274 -3.38 3.88 6.62
N ASP A 275 -3.25 3.21 5.48
CA ASP A 275 -2.29 2.13 5.30
C ASP A 275 -1.88 2.00 3.83
N GLU A 276 -1.11 0.97 3.54
CA GLU A 276 -0.59 0.64 2.22
C GLU A 276 -1.30 -0.57 1.64
N SER A 277 -1.59 -0.52 0.35
CA SER A 277 -2.09 -1.66 -0.43
C SER A 277 -1.16 -1.95 -1.60
N MET A 278 -1.10 -3.22 -2.01
CA MET A 278 -0.30 -3.68 -3.14
C MET A 278 -1.21 -4.16 -4.27
N ILE A 279 -0.98 -3.63 -5.47
CA ILE A 279 -1.62 -4.06 -6.69
C ILE A 279 -0.62 -4.93 -7.45
N PRO A 280 -0.85 -6.26 -7.57
CA PRO A 280 0.09 -7.16 -8.25
C PRO A 280 0.37 -6.68 -9.67
N TYR A 281 1.64 -6.55 -10.01
CA TYR A 281 2.05 -6.24 -11.37
C TYR A 281 3.44 -6.78 -11.62
N PHE A 282 3.54 -7.60 -12.65
CA PHE A 282 4.77 -8.30 -13.01
C PHE A 282 5.43 -7.70 -14.26
N GLY A 283 4.82 -6.74 -14.95
CA GLY A 283 5.44 -6.09 -16.12
C GLY A 283 6.54 -5.07 -15.76
N ARG A 284 7.06 -4.36 -16.75
CA ARG A 284 8.16 -3.39 -16.57
C ARG A 284 7.60 -1.98 -16.33
N HIS A 285 7.66 -1.52 -15.09
CA HIS A 285 7.31 -0.13 -14.80
C HIS A 285 8.21 0.42 -13.71
N GLY A 286 8.75 1.62 -13.90
CA GLY A 286 9.72 2.15 -12.94
C GLY A 286 9.12 2.57 -11.59
N CYS A 287 7.79 2.54 -11.44
CA CYS A 287 7.11 2.69 -10.15
C CYS A 287 6.76 1.37 -9.48
N LYS A 288 7.00 0.22 -10.14
CA LYS A 288 6.85 -1.10 -9.52
C LYS A 288 7.75 -1.17 -8.28
N GLN A 289 7.20 -1.68 -7.19
CA GLN A 289 7.87 -1.86 -5.92
C GLN A 289 8.05 -3.36 -5.67
N PHE A 290 9.18 -3.70 -5.05
CA PHE A 290 9.42 -4.98 -4.43
C PHE A 290 9.30 -4.83 -2.91
N ILE A 291 8.37 -5.56 -2.28
CA ILE A 291 8.20 -5.56 -0.83
C ILE A 291 8.48 -6.97 -0.30
N ARG A 292 9.62 -7.13 0.34
CA ARG A 292 10.06 -8.37 0.99
C ARG A 292 9.07 -8.81 2.07
N GLY A 293 8.87 -10.12 2.19
CA GLY A 293 8.04 -10.72 3.25
C GLY A 293 6.53 -10.47 3.16
N LYS A 294 6.01 -9.85 2.10
CA LYS A 294 4.57 -9.68 1.87
C LYS A 294 4.02 -10.74 0.89
N PRO A 295 2.73 -11.13 0.98
CA PRO A 295 2.13 -12.07 0.03
C PRO A 295 2.22 -11.61 -1.43
N ILE A 296 2.00 -10.31 -1.66
CA ILE A 296 2.21 -9.67 -2.97
C ILE A 296 3.54 -8.92 -2.89
N ARG A 297 4.58 -9.53 -3.45
CA ARG A 297 5.93 -8.97 -3.40
C ARG A 297 6.20 -7.95 -4.48
N PHE A 298 5.66 -8.14 -5.68
CA PHE A 298 5.87 -7.27 -6.84
C PHE A 298 4.57 -6.58 -7.24
N GLY A 299 4.61 -5.25 -7.35
CA GLY A 299 3.45 -4.52 -7.80
C GLY A 299 3.51 -3.02 -7.59
N PHE A 300 2.39 -2.36 -7.83
CA PHE A 300 2.23 -0.96 -7.47
C PHE A 300 1.83 -0.84 -6.01
N LYS A 301 2.63 -0.10 -5.25
CA LYS A 301 2.27 0.31 -3.90
C LYS A 301 1.30 1.49 -3.97
N SER A 302 0.20 1.42 -3.23
CA SER A 302 -0.77 2.49 -3.07
C SER A 302 -0.89 2.88 -1.60
N TRP A 303 -0.94 4.17 -1.32
CA TRP A 303 -1.44 4.70 -0.06
C TRP A 303 -2.97 4.66 -0.11
N VAL A 304 -3.62 4.19 0.94
CA VAL A 304 -5.08 4.04 1.01
C VAL A 304 -5.58 4.64 2.31
N MET A 305 -6.63 5.45 2.20
CA MET A 305 -7.44 5.94 3.31
C MET A 305 -8.80 5.23 3.25
N ALA A 306 -9.20 4.56 4.33
CA ALA A 306 -10.41 3.75 4.35
C ALA A 306 -11.17 3.86 5.67
N THR A 307 -12.47 3.59 5.66
CA THR A 307 -13.28 3.47 6.88
C THR A 307 -12.95 2.17 7.61
N ARG A 308 -13.41 2.05 8.86
CA ARG A 308 -13.24 0.85 9.69
C ARG A 308 -13.76 -0.44 9.04
N LEU A 309 -14.83 -0.35 8.23
CA LEU A 309 -15.41 -1.50 7.53
C LEU A 309 -14.76 -1.77 6.16
N GLY A 310 -13.68 -1.05 5.81
CA GLY A 310 -12.90 -1.28 4.60
C GLY A 310 -13.40 -0.53 3.37
N TYR A 311 -14.31 0.46 3.51
CA TYR A 311 -14.68 1.32 2.39
C TYR A 311 -13.52 2.25 2.05
N CYS A 312 -13.03 2.21 0.81
CA CYS A 312 -11.93 3.08 0.35
C CYS A 312 -12.44 4.50 0.11
N LEU A 313 -11.91 5.48 0.85
CA LEU A 313 -12.22 6.90 0.70
C LEU A 313 -11.32 7.57 -0.33
N GLN A 314 -10.03 7.26 -0.27
CA GLN A 314 -9.04 7.80 -1.19
C GLN A 314 -7.89 6.83 -1.34
N PHE A 315 -7.30 6.77 -2.53
CA PHE A 315 -6.02 6.13 -2.73
C PHE A 315 -5.09 6.95 -3.63
N ASN A 316 -3.79 6.74 -3.46
CA ASN A 316 -2.75 7.37 -4.27
C ASN A 316 -1.60 6.39 -4.52
N LEU A 317 -1.27 6.19 -5.80
CA LEU A 317 -0.14 5.36 -6.19
C LEU A 317 1.19 5.99 -5.80
N TYR A 318 2.03 5.21 -5.13
CA TYR A 318 3.40 5.57 -4.82
C TYR A 318 4.25 5.56 -6.10
N GLN A 319 5.05 6.61 -6.29
CA GLN A 319 5.79 6.82 -7.53
C GLN A 319 7.31 6.64 -7.37
N GLY A 320 7.76 6.10 -6.24
CA GLY A 320 9.18 6.10 -5.86
C GLY A 320 9.62 7.42 -5.20
N ARG A 321 10.90 7.49 -4.84
CA ARG A 321 11.51 8.67 -4.21
C ARG A 321 11.68 9.79 -5.25
N ARG A 322 11.04 10.94 -5.05
CA ARG A 322 11.32 12.15 -5.85
C ARG A 322 12.40 12.97 -5.15
N GLY A 323 13.35 13.51 -5.91
CA GLY A 323 14.42 14.38 -5.37
C GLY A 323 13.96 15.73 -4.81
N ASN A 324 12.65 16.04 -4.91
CA ASN A 324 12.05 17.34 -4.57
C ASN A 324 10.85 17.22 -3.63
N ASP A 325 10.77 16.18 -2.78
CA ASP A 325 9.76 16.14 -1.74
C ASP A 325 9.99 17.31 -0.76
N LYS A 326 8.94 18.12 -0.52
CA LYS A 326 8.96 19.32 0.33
C LYS A 326 9.78 19.05 1.60
N GLN A 327 10.87 19.80 1.74
CA GLN A 327 12.03 19.51 2.59
C GLN A 327 11.77 19.50 4.12
N ASP A 328 10.51 19.68 4.54
CA ASP A 328 10.14 19.93 5.94
C ASP A 328 9.37 18.77 6.61
N CYS A 329 8.93 17.73 5.88
CA CYS A 329 8.19 16.58 6.44
C CYS A 329 8.64 15.23 5.85
N GLY A 330 8.58 14.16 6.66
CA GLY A 330 8.88 12.80 6.17
C GLY A 330 7.80 12.29 5.22
N LEU A 331 8.14 11.29 4.39
CA LEU A 331 7.19 10.70 3.41
C LEU A 331 5.89 10.20 4.07
N GLY A 332 5.97 9.50 5.20
CA GLY A 332 4.77 9.04 5.91
C GLY A 332 3.91 10.20 6.43
N GLU A 333 4.55 11.25 6.97
CA GLU A 333 3.85 12.44 7.47
C GLU A 333 3.11 13.17 6.34
N SER A 334 3.76 13.32 5.17
CA SER A 334 3.15 14.00 4.03
C SER A 334 1.93 13.27 3.48
N VAL A 335 1.96 11.93 3.46
CA VAL A 335 0.79 11.12 3.08
C VAL A 335 -0.38 11.36 4.02
N VAL A 336 -0.15 11.29 5.34
CA VAL A 336 -1.21 11.51 6.33
C VAL A 336 -1.75 12.94 6.26
N TYR A 337 -0.90 13.94 6.06
CA TYR A 337 -1.36 15.33 5.91
C TYR A 337 -2.21 15.53 4.66
N ASN A 338 -1.83 14.96 3.52
CA ASN A 338 -2.62 15.07 2.30
C ASN A 338 -4.02 14.45 2.48
N PHE A 339 -4.10 13.30 3.15
CA PHE A 339 -5.36 12.63 3.45
C PHE A 339 -6.21 13.42 4.46
N ALA A 340 -5.57 13.98 5.48
CA ALA A 340 -6.21 14.88 6.44
C ALA A 340 -6.79 16.14 5.77
N ASP A 341 -6.04 16.77 4.85
CA ASP A 341 -6.48 17.95 4.11
C ASP A 341 -7.71 17.64 3.26
N VAL A 342 -7.77 16.46 2.63
CA VAL A 342 -8.92 16.00 1.85
C VAL A 342 -10.15 15.82 2.73
N LEU A 343 -10.02 15.18 3.89
CA LEU A 343 -11.11 15.02 4.84
C LEU A 343 -11.64 16.37 5.35
N GLN A 344 -10.75 17.29 5.71
CA GLN A 344 -11.14 18.61 6.21
C GLN A 344 -11.80 19.46 5.13
N THR A 345 -11.33 19.38 3.89
CA THR A 345 -11.90 20.13 2.77
C THR A 345 -13.28 19.60 2.39
N HIS A 346 -13.46 18.28 2.41
CA HIS A 346 -14.71 17.65 1.99
C HIS A 346 -15.76 17.64 3.12
N PHE A 347 -15.31 17.58 4.38
CA PHE A 347 -16.16 17.49 5.56
C PHE A 347 -15.75 18.53 6.63
N GLU A 348 -15.87 19.81 6.31
CA GLU A 348 -15.36 20.95 7.11
C GLU A 348 -15.78 20.95 8.59
N ASN A 349 -16.97 20.43 8.89
CA ASN A 349 -17.54 20.45 10.25
C ASN A 349 -17.31 19.13 11.02
N LEU A 350 -16.69 18.13 10.40
CA LEU A 350 -16.49 16.82 11.00
C LEU A 350 -15.07 16.70 11.56
N LYS A 351 -14.95 15.99 12.68
CA LYS A 351 -13.68 15.71 13.36
C LYS A 351 -13.37 14.23 13.30
N PHE A 352 -12.22 13.88 12.73
CA PHE A 352 -11.83 12.50 12.46
C PHE A 352 -10.75 12.00 13.43
N SER A 353 -10.76 10.69 13.65
CA SER A 353 -9.70 9.94 14.32
C SER A 353 -8.99 9.07 13.30
N LEU A 354 -7.74 9.40 13.00
CA LEU A 354 -6.90 8.68 12.06
C LEU A 354 -6.11 7.58 12.77
N PHE A 355 -6.07 6.41 12.15
CA PHE A 355 -5.32 5.24 12.60
C PHE A 355 -4.31 4.83 11.55
N PHE A 356 -3.07 4.58 11.97
CA PHE A 356 -1.99 4.26 11.05
C PHE A 356 -0.88 3.43 11.72
N ASP A 357 -0.04 2.81 10.91
CA ASP A 357 1.03 1.93 11.37
C ASP A 357 2.32 2.69 11.79
N ASN A 358 3.40 1.95 12.02
CA ASN A 358 4.69 2.52 12.45
C ASN A 358 5.47 3.23 11.34
N PHE A 359 5.14 3.01 10.07
CA PHE A 359 5.73 3.75 8.97
C PHE A 359 5.35 5.24 9.06
N PHE A 360 4.08 5.52 9.38
CA PHE A 360 3.54 6.88 9.46
C PHE A 360 3.76 7.55 10.83
N THR A 361 3.68 6.80 11.93
CA THR A 361 3.60 7.40 13.28
C THR A 361 4.87 8.12 13.72
N SER A 362 4.72 9.38 14.16
CA SER A 362 5.75 10.16 14.83
C SER A 362 5.12 11.13 15.86
N VAL A 363 5.89 11.58 16.85
CA VAL A 363 5.45 12.65 17.78
C VAL A 363 5.10 13.92 17.01
N LYS A 364 5.95 14.30 16.04
CA LYS A 364 5.74 15.48 15.18
C LYS A 364 4.42 15.42 14.42
N LEU A 365 4.10 14.26 13.82
CA LEU A 365 2.83 14.05 13.12
C LEU A 365 1.64 14.30 14.05
N LEU A 366 1.66 13.69 15.25
CA LEU A 366 0.56 13.81 16.20
C LEU A 366 0.41 15.22 16.78
N THR A 367 1.51 15.96 17.00
CA THR A 367 1.45 17.37 17.41
C THR A 367 0.71 18.18 16.34
N THR A 368 1.11 18.06 15.07
CA THR A 368 0.48 18.82 13.97
C THR A 368 -0.96 18.40 13.72
N LEU A 369 -1.30 17.12 13.83
CA LEU A 369 -2.70 16.68 13.76
C LEU A 369 -3.52 17.30 14.91
N GLY A 370 -2.93 17.39 16.11
CA GLY A 370 -3.55 18.05 17.27
C GLY A 370 -3.85 19.53 17.04
N GLU A 371 -2.90 20.28 16.45
CA GLU A 371 -3.10 21.68 16.06
C GLU A 371 -4.28 21.84 15.07
N ARG A 372 -4.48 20.84 14.21
CA ARG A 372 -5.59 20.77 13.24
C ARG A 372 -6.88 20.18 13.80
N ARG A 373 -6.91 19.87 15.10
CA ARG A 373 -8.05 19.20 15.78
C ARG A 373 -8.43 17.85 15.17
N ILE A 374 -7.43 17.10 14.70
CA ILE A 374 -7.56 15.74 14.19
C ILE A 374 -6.95 14.77 15.21
N GLY A 375 -7.72 13.74 15.57
CA GLY A 375 -7.23 12.63 16.36
C GLY A 375 -6.30 11.74 15.52
N GLY A 376 -5.22 11.27 16.10
CA GLY A 376 -4.24 10.39 15.49
C GLY A 376 -3.80 9.34 16.50
N THR A 377 -3.78 8.08 16.09
CA THR A 377 -3.32 6.96 16.91
C THR A 377 -2.58 5.96 16.04
N GLY A 378 -1.39 5.55 16.46
CA GLY A 378 -0.65 4.59 15.68
C GLY A 378 0.44 3.88 16.45
N THR A 379 0.86 2.74 15.91
CA THR A 379 2.02 2.01 16.43
C THR A 379 3.28 2.79 16.15
N VAL A 380 4.24 2.78 17.07
CA VAL A 380 5.48 3.56 16.91
C VAL A 380 6.69 2.70 17.25
N ARG A 381 7.79 2.92 16.52
CA ARG A 381 9.08 2.37 16.92
C ARG A 381 9.60 3.13 18.15
N VAL A 382 10.21 2.42 19.10
CA VAL A 382 10.63 3.01 20.39
C VAL A 382 11.54 4.23 20.21
N ASN A 383 12.43 4.21 19.22
CA ASN A 383 13.33 5.31 18.88
C ASN A 383 12.63 6.56 18.31
N ARG A 384 11.35 6.48 17.96
CA ARG A 384 10.52 7.59 17.45
C ARG A 384 9.57 8.19 18.50
N THR A 385 9.69 7.77 19.77
CA THR A 385 8.85 8.25 20.88
C THR A 385 9.29 9.59 21.48
N GLY A 386 10.22 10.32 20.86
CA GLY A 386 10.70 11.60 21.41
C GLY A 386 11.38 11.45 22.78
N ASN A 387 12.20 10.41 22.94
CA ASN A 387 12.91 10.09 24.19
C ASN A 387 11.99 9.82 25.40
N CYS A 388 10.79 9.27 25.15
CA CYS A 388 9.93 8.82 26.23
C CYS A 388 10.58 7.65 26.98
N ASN A 389 10.93 7.85 28.25
CA ASN A 389 11.55 6.81 29.07
C ASN A 389 10.51 5.79 29.56
N LEU A 390 10.04 4.94 28.66
CA LEU A 390 9.21 3.77 28.95
C LEU A 390 10.12 2.54 29.21
N PRO A 391 9.68 1.56 30.03
CA PRO A 391 10.47 0.37 30.29
C PRO A 391 10.87 -0.38 29.01
N ASN A 392 12.06 -0.99 29.04
CA ASN A 392 12.63 -1.70 27.90
C ASN A 392 12.06 -3.13 27.76
N ASP A 393 12.48 -3.85 26.73
CA ASP A 393 11.99 -5.20 26.47
C ASP A 393 12.34 -6.21 27.58
N GLN A 394 13.46 -6.01 28.28
CA GLN A 394 13.87 -6.91 29.35
C GLN A 394 12.96 -6.83 30.58
N TYR A 395 12.41 -5.65 30.85
CA TYR A 395 11.33 -5.49 31.84
C TYR A 395 10.11 -6.33 31.42
N TYR A 396 9.58 -6.11 30.22
CA TYR A 396 8.37 -6.80 29.77
C TYR A 396 8.57 -8.31 29.59
N LYS A 397 9.77 -8.81 29.25
CA LYS A 397 10.04 -10.26 29.24
C LYS A 397 9.69 -10.93 30.58
N LYS A 398 9.83 -10.22 31.70
CA LYS A 398 9.55 -10.72 33.06
C LYS A 398 8.14 -10.46 33.55
N THR A 399 7.36 -9.60 32.90
CA THR A 399 5.99 -9.27 33.31
C THR A 399 4.97 -10.22 32.68
N GLU A 400 3.76 -10.24 33.20
CA GLU A 400 2.65 -10.98 32.59
C GLU A 400 2.08 -10.29 31.34
N ARG A 401 1.46 -11.06 30.45
CA ARG A 401 0.68 -10.54 29.32
C ARG A 401 -0.43 -9.64 29.88
N GLY A 402 -0.66 -8.49 29.26
CA GLY A 402 -1.56 -7.46 29.81
C GLY A 402 -0.82 -6.31 30.51
N SER A 403 0.42 -6.52 30.95
CA SER A 403 1.22 -5.48 31.62
C SER A 403 1.50 -4.29 30.71
N TYR A 404 1.41 -3.08 31.25
CA TYR A 404 1.64 -1.85 30.49
C TYR A 404 2.25 -0.73 31.31
N ASN A 405 2.85 0.23 30.60
CA ASN A 405 3.28 1.51 31.15
C ASN A 405 2.92 2.61 30.16
N HIS A 406 2.62 3.79 30.68
CA HIS A 406 2.23 4.93 29.86
C HIS A 406 2.80 6.22 30.44
N LYS A 407 2.95 7.22 29.57
CA LYS A 407 3.31 8.59 29.92
C LYS A 407 2.62 9.53 28.94
N ILE A 408 2.27 10.72 29.39
CA ILE A 408 1.79 11.79 28.53
C ILE A 408 2.87 12.85 28.36
N ASP A 409 3.01 13.37 27.15
CA ASP A 409 3.69 14.60 26.86
C ASP A 409 2.73 15.77 27.14
N GLU A 410 2.91 16.46 28.27
CA GLU A 410 2.05 17.59 28.65
C GLU A 410 2.13 18.77 27.67
N ALA A 411 3.27 18.94 26.97
CA ALA A 411 3.47 20.07 26.06
C ALA A 411 2.63 19.90 24.79
N ASN A 412 2.59 18.68 24.26
CA ASN A 412 1.92 18.37 22.98
C ASN A 412 0.60 17.59 23.14
N ASN A 413 0.20 17.22 24.36
CA ASN A 413 -0.96 16.39 24.67
C ASN A 413 -0.94 15.03 23.93
N ILE A 414 0.22 14.37 23.94
CA ILE A 414 0.42 13.07 23.28
C ILE A 414 0.68 12.00 24.32
N LEU A 415 -0.14 10.97 24.34
CA LEU A 415 0.04 9.80 25.17
C LEU A 415 0.93 8.77 24.48
N ALA A 416 1.95 8.29 25.18
CA ALA A 416 2.73 7.13 24.82
C ALA A 416 2.37 5.95 25.72
N VAL A 417 2.04 4.81 25.12
CA VAL A 417 1.70 3.58 25.84
C VAL A 417 2.58 2.45 25.32
N ARG A 418 3.17 1.67 26.23
CA ARG A 418 3.87 0.43 25.91
C ARG A 418 3.22 -0.72 26.67
N TRP A 419 2.92 -1.78 25.95
CA TRP A 419 2.09 -2.89 26.43
C TRP A 419 2.67 -4.23 25.97
N LYS A 420 2.55 -5.24 26.83
CA LYS A 420 2.91 -6.62 26.51
C LYS A 420 1.68 -7.44 26.13
N ASP A 421 1.63 -7.85 24.87
CA ASP A 421 0.70 -8.85 24.38
C ASP A 421 1.43 -10.16 24.02
N ASN A 422 1.15 -10.75 22.85
CA ASN A 422 2.00 -11.77 22.24
C ASN A 422 3.40 -11.20 21.91
N SER A 423 3.45 -9.93 21.51
CA SER A 423 4.66 -9.13 21.33
C SER A 423 4.57 -7.83 22.14
N ILE A 424 5.69 -7.13 22.27
CA ILE A 424 5.74 -5.83 22.95
C ILE A 424 5.40 -4.76 21.92
N VAL A 425 4.37 -3.97 22.20
CA VAL A 425 3.88 -2.93 21.29
C VAL A 425 4.01 -1.57 21.97
N THR A 426 4.41 -0.57 21.20
CA THR A 426 4.38 0.84 21.63
C THR A 426 3.43 1.61 20.73
N LEU A 427 2.56 2.43 21.32
CA LEU A 427 1.62 3.31 20.64
C LEU A 427 1.88 4.77 21.02
N LEU A 428 1.56 5.67 20.11
CA LEU A 428 1.29 7.07 20.43
C LEU A 428 -0.17 7.42 20.08
N SER A 429 -0.79 8.28 20.87
CA SER A 429 -2.12 8.81 20.59
C SER A 429 -2.25 10.24 21.11
N ASN A 430 -2.85 11.13 20.34
CA ASN A 430 -3.29 12.45 20.83
C ASN A 430 -4.81 12.48 21.13
N GLN A 431 -5.49 11.34 20.95
CA GLN A 431 -6.95 11.23 20.96
C GLN A 431 -7.49 10.30 22.05
N TYR A 432 -6.79 9.20 22.35
CA TYR A 432 -7.27 8.18 23.29
C TYR A 432 -6.35 8.03 24.49
N GLY A 433 -6.95 8.07 25.68
CA GLY A 433 -6.33 7.73 26.95
C GLY A 433 -6.14 6.22 27.16
N VAL A 434 -5.45 5.87 28.24
CA VAL A 434 -5.37 4.51 28.77
C VAL A 434 -6.72 4.08 29.36
N LYS A 435 -7.38 4.98 30.10
CA LYS A 435 -8.63 4.69 30.81
C LYS A 435 -9.88 5.05 29.98
N PRO A 436 -11.03 4.38 30.24
CA PRO A 436 -11.16 3.16 31.03
C PRO A 436 -10.49 1.97 30.33
N LEU A 437 -10.03 0.99 31.13
CA LEU A 437 -9.53 -0.28 30.60
C LEU A 437 -10.71 -1.11 30.09
N GLN A 438 -10.50 -1.84 29.00
CA GLN A 438 -11.49 -2.69 28.34
C GLN A 438 -10.97 -4.14 28.27
N SER A 439 -11.84 -5.11 28.01
CA SER A 439 -11.45 -6.51 27.85
C SER A 439 -11.51 -6.90 26.38
N ALA A 440 -10.41 -7.39 25.81
CA ALA A 440 -10.38 -7.95 24.46
C ALA A 440 -10.27 -9.47 24.51
N ALA A 441 -11.05 -10.17 23.68
CA ALA A 441 -10.80 -11.58 23.37
C ALA A 441 -9.63 -11.67 22.39
N ARG A 442 -8.58 -12.42 22.75
CA ARG A 442 -7.42 -12.64 21.88
C ARG A 442 -7.13 -14.12 21.71
N TYR A 443 -6.63 -14.49 20.54
CA TYR A 443 -6.09 -15.82 20.30
C TYR A 443 -4.82 -16.04 21.12
N SER A 444 -4.71 -17.21 21.75
CA SER A 444 -3.52 -17.65 22.44
C SER A 444 -2.79 -18.69 21.62
N ALA A 445 -1.64 -18.32 21.04
CA ALA A 445 -0.81 -19.27 20.28
C ALA A 445 -0.32 -20.45 21.14
N LYS A 446 -0.10 -20.20 22.44
CA LYS A 446 0.33 -21.22 23.41
C LYS A 446 -0.77 -22.25 23.69
N GLU A 447 -2.03 -21.80 23.75
CA GLU A 447 -3.18 -22.65 24.09
C GLU A 447 -3.96 -23.12 22.85
N LYS A 448 -3.62 -22.59 21.67
CA LYS A 448 -4.30 -22.80 20.38
C LYS A 448 -5.82 -22.60 20.43
N LYS A 449 -6.30 -21.68 21.28
CA LYS A 449 -7.71 -21.38 21.46
C LYS A 449 -7.96 -19.88 21.47
N GLU A 450 -9.14 -19.49 20.99
CA GLU A 450 -9.71 -18.16 21.23
C GLU A 450 -10.38 -18.15 22.60
N GLY A 451 -10.18 -17.09 23.39
CA GLY A 451 -10.88 -16.94 24.67
C GLY A 451 -10.09 -16.34 25.83
N LEU A 452 -8.82 -15.98 25.65
CA LEU A 452 -8.10 -15.23 26.69
C LEU A 452 -8.59 -13.77 26.69
N HIS A 453 -9.32 -13.41 27.75
CA HIS A 453 -9.69 -12.04 28.03
C HIS A 453 -8.49 -11.30 28.61
N THR A 454 -7.82 -10.51 27.78
CA THR A 454 -6.79 -9.59 28.26
C THR A 454 -7.40 -8.22 28.48
N THR A 455 -7.08 -7.59 29.61
CA THR A 455 -7.39 -6.18 29.82
C THR A 455 -6.51 -5.34 28.89
N THR A 456 -7.14 -4.64 27.95
CA THR A 456 -6.52 -3.76 26.95
C THR A 456 -6.94 -2.31 27.19
N GLN A 457 -6.09 -1.36 26.85
CA GLN A 457 -6.42 0.06 26.98
C GLN A 457 -7.37 0.50 25.87
N ARG A 458 -8.14 1.56 26.10
CA ARG A 458 -9.12 2.08 25.14
C ARG A 458 -8.49 2.42 23.78
N CYS A 459 -7.25 2.90 23.75
CA CYS A 459 -6.52 3.18 22.51
C CYS A 459 -6.20 1.93 21.65
N PHE A 460 -6.50 0.72 22.13
CA PHE A 460 -6.30 -0.55 21.40
C PHE A 460 -7.61 -1.21 20.95
N HIS A 461 -8.77 -0.61 21.20
CA HIS A 461 -10.07 -1.03 20.64
C HIS A 461 -10.38 -0.18 19.41
N VAL A 462 -9.90 -0.63 18.26
CA VAL A 462 -10.20 -0.04 16.94
C VAL A 462 -10.34 -1.17 15.95
#